data_AF-A0A7C1UAP7-F1
#
_entry.id   AF-A0A7C1UAP7-F1
#
_cell.length_a   1.000
_cell.length_b   1.000
_cell.length_c   1.000
_cell.angle_alpha   90.00
_cell.angle_beta   90.00
_cell.angle_gamma   90.00
#
_symmetry.space_group_name_H-M   'P 1'
#
loop_
_entity.id
_entity.type
_entity.pdbx_description
1 polymer ?
#
loop_
_entity_poly.entity_id
_entity_poly.type
_entity_poly.pdbx_seq_one_letter_code
_entity_poly.pdbx_strand_id
1 'polypeptide(L)' 'MEKVKCAVLGATGVVGQNFLRLLENHPYFDLQAICASDARTGIALRTVKE' A
#
# COMPACT_ATOMS: atom_id res chain seq x y z
N MET A 1 2.50 -22.33 4.27
CA MET A 1 1.16 -21.71 4.15
C MET A 1 1.23 -20.68 3.04
N GLU A 2 0.22 -20.63 2.17
CA GLU A 2 0.10 -19.56 1.16
C GLU A 2 -0.23 -18.24 1.87
N LYS A 3 0.40 -17.13 1.46
CA LYS A 3 0.12 -15.81 2.04
C LYS A 3 -1.26 -15.33 1.58
N VAL A 4 -1.97 -14.64 2.47
CA VAL A 4 -3.27 -14.04 2.16
C VAL A 4 -3.04 -12.77 1.35
N LYS A 5 -3.61 -12.73 0.15
CA LYS A 5 -3.57 -11.56 -0.73
C LYS A 5 -4.36 -10.41 -0.10
N CYS A 6 -3.77 -9.23 -0.03
CA CYS A 6 -4.43 -8.04 0.51
C CYS A 6 -4.14 -6.78 -0.32
N ALA A 7 -4.93 -5.74 -0.05
CA ALA A 7 -4.76 -4.41 -0.62
C ALA A 7 -4.90 -3.35 0.48
N VAL A 8 -4.18 -2.23 0.32
CA VAL A 8 -4.29 -1.07 1.23
C VAL A 8 -5.02 0.05 0.53
N LEU A 9 -6.18 0.44 1.07
CA LEU A 9 -6.94 1.61 0.64
C LEU A 9 -6.44 2.85 1.39
N GLY A 10 -6.30 3.98 0.69
CA GLY A 10 -5.79 5.21 1.30
C GLY A 10 -4.30 5.15 1.60
N ALA A 11 -3.51 4.48 0.75
CA ALA A 11 -2.07 4.25 0.92
C ALA A 11 -1.24 5.54 1.06
N THR A 12 -1.77 6.69 0.64
CA THR A 12 -1.12 8.01 0.80
C THR A 12 -1.29 8.64 2.17
N GLY A 13 -2.31 8.24 2.94
CA GLY A 13 -2.53 8.77 4.28
C GLY A 13 -1.51 8.21 5.28
N VAL A 14 -1.39 8.86 6.44
CA VAL A 14 -0.44 8.45 7.51
C VAL A 14 -0.67 6.99 7.93
N VAL A 15 -1.94 6.59 8.07
CA VAL A 15 -2.30 5.20 8.41
C VAL A 15 -1.95 4.22 7.29
N GLY A 16 -2.24 4.59 6.04
CA GLY A 16 -1.90 3.75 4.87
C GLY A 16 -0.40 3.53 4.75
N GLN A 17 0.41 4.58 4.87
CA GLN A 17 1.87 4.48 4.86
C GLN A 17 2.41 3.63 6.01
N ASN A 18 1.79 3.68 7.19
CA ASN A 18 2.14 2.79 8.30
C ASN A 18 1.82 1.33 7.97
N PHE A 19 0.66 1.05 7.38
CA PHE A 19 0.31 -0.30 6.93
C PHE A 19 1.30 -0.84 5.91
N LEU A 20 1.76 -0.03 4.95
CA LEU A 20 2.77 -0.47 3.98
C LEU A 20 4.06 -0.90 4.67
N ARG A 21 4.51 -0.17 5.69
CA ARG A 21 5.69 -0.53 6.49
C ARG A 21 5.48 -1.81 7.30
N LEU A 22 4.30 -2.00 7.88
CA LEU A 22 3.99 -3.21 8.66
C LEU A 22 3.79 -4.46 7.78
N LEU A 23 3.32 -4.27 6.55
CA LEU A 23 3.12 -5.35 5.57
C LEU A 23 4.41 -5.74 4.86
N GLU A 24 5.48 -4.94 4.98
CA GLU A 24 6.79 -5.27 4.45
C GLU A 24 7.29 -6.59 5.09
N ASN A 25 7.60 -7.56 4.23
CA ASN A 25 8.04 -8.90 4.64
C ASN A 25 7.09 -9.64 5.59
N HIS A 26 5.79 -9.34 5.56
CA HIS A 26 4.84 -9.93 6.49
C HIS A 26 4.71 -11.46 6.28
N PRO A 27 4.67 -12.28 7.36
CA PRO A 27 4.63 -13.74 7.25
C PRO A 27 3.31 -14.26 6.68
N TYR A 28 2.21 -13.52 6.88
CA TYR A 28 0.86 -13.98 6.54
C TYR A 28 0.21 -13.25 5.38
N PHE A 29 0.70 -12.06 5.02
CA PHE A 29 0.05 -11.20 4.05
C PHE A 29 0.97 -10.91 2.88
N ASP A 30 0.39 -10.88 1.69
CA ASP A 30 1.05 -10.52 0.45
C ASP A 30 0.31 -9.34 -0.18
N LEU A 31 0.96 -8.19 -0.18
CA LEU A 31 0.37 -6.93 -0.64
C LEU A 31 0.37 -6.91 -2.17
N GLN A 32 -0.82 -7.04 -2.76
CA GLN A 32 -1.01 -7.15 -4.21
C GLN A 32 -1.35 -5.81 -4.86
N ALA A 33 -2.00 -4.90 -4.12
CA ALA A 33 -2.43 -3.61 -4.65
C ALA A 33 -2.44 -2.52 -3.58
N ILE A 34 -2.26 -1.29 -4.04
CA ILE A 34 -2.43 -0.08 -3.24
C ILE A 34 -3.39 0.86 -3.96
N CYS A 35 -4.27 1.50 -3.20
CA CYS A 35 -5.24 2.45 -3.73
C CYS A 35 -5.13 3.78 -2.97
N ALA A 36 -5.43 4.86 -3.68
CA ALA A 36 -5.53 6.21 -3.13
C ALA A 36 -6.80 6.88 -3.69
N SER A 37 -6.90 8.21 -3.60
CA SER A 37 -7.98 8.94 -4.25
C SER A 37 -7.91 8.83 -5.78
N ASP A 38 -9.04 9.04 -6.46
CA ASP A 38 -9.15 8.97 -7.93
C ASP A 38 -8.13 9.87 -8.63
N ALA A 39 -7.84 11.04 -8.06
CA ALA A 39 -6.83 11.99 -8.54
C ALA A 39 -5.40 11.41 -8.60
N ARG A 40 -5.14 10.27 -7.96
CA ARG A 40 -3.84 9.58 -7.95
C ARG A 40 -3.83 8.27 -8.71
N THR A 41 -4.91 7.96 -9.44
CA THR A 41 -4.98 6.76 -10.27
C THR A 41 -3.85 6.74 -11.29
N GLY A 42 -3.09 5.63 -11.34
CA GLY A 42 -1.94 5.47 -12.23
C GLY A 42 -0.67 6.20 -11.81
N ILE A 43 -0.69 6.98 -10.71
CA ILE A 43 0.50 7.66 -10.19
C ILE A 43 1.23 6.78 -9.18
N ALA A 44 2.52 6.54 -9.40
CA ALA A 44 3.35 5.79 -8.48
C ALA A 44 3.45 6.50 -7.11
N LEU A 45 3.36 5.74 -6.02
CA LEU A 45 3.39 6.29 -4.66
C LEU A 45 4.70 7.02 -4.32
N ARG A 46 5.81 6.65 -4.98
CA ARG A 46 7.14 7.28 -4.82
C ARG A 46 7.25 8.72 -5.33
N THR A 47 6.23 9.25 -6.01
CA THR A 47 6.26 10.60 -6.55
C THR A 47 5.85 11.61 -5.48
N VAL A 48 6.78 11.93 -4.60
CA VAL A 48 6.80 13.18 -3.84
C VAL A 48 8.01 13.94 -4.37
N LYS A 49 7.79 14.96 -5.20
CA LYS A 49 8.82 15.98 -5.43
C LYS A 49 8.98 16.71 -4.11
N GLU A 50 10.21 16.79 -3.62
CA GLU A 50 10.62 17.73 -2.58
C GLU A 50 10.09 19.14 -2.85
#